data_AF-A0A537PB07-F1
#
_entry.id   AF-A0A537PB07-F1
#
_cell.length_a   1.000
_cell.length_b   1.000
_cell.length_c   1.000
_cell.angle_alpha   90.00
_cell.angle_beta   90.00
_cell.angle_gamma   90.00
#
_symmetry.space_group_name_H-M   'P 1'
#
loop_
_entity.id
_entity.type
_entity.pdbx_description
1 polymer ?
#
loop_
_entity_poly.entity_id
_entity_poly.type
_entity_poly.pdbx_seq_one_letter_code
_entity_poly.pdbx_strand_id
1 'polypeptide(L)'
;MTKKGTVFVATRFDEDMLREWVAAGWVSIEESEIGQPLSEADHARCNLICDLQKDMGINEDGIDVIINLLDQIHGLRRALRETLDHAKRG
;
A
#
# COMPACT_ATOMS: atom_id res chain seq x y z
N MET A 1 43.01 -6.33 1.21
CA MET A 1 41.67 -6.94 1.09
C MET A 1 40.65 -5.98 1.71
N THR A 2 40.09 -5.07 0.92
CA THR A 2 39.01 -4.18 1.36
C THR A 2 37.70 -4.98 1.36
N LYS A 3 37.13 -5.20 2.54
CA LYS A 3 35.79 -5.78 2.67
C LYS A 3 34.82 -4.82 1.98
N LYS A 4 34.28 -5.22 0.83
CA LYS A 4 33.18 -4.54 0.15
C LYS A 4 32.03 -4.49 1.17
N GLY A 5 31.72 -3.30 1.68
CA GLY A 5 30.55 -3.11 2.54
C GLY A 5 29.32 -3.34 1.69
N THR A 6 28.65 -4.47 1.90
CA THR A 6 27.33 -4.71 1.34
C THR A 6 26.37 -3.72 1.99
N VAL A 7 25.89 -2.76 1.20
CA VAL A 7 24.79 -1.88 1.63
C VAL A 7 23.53 -2.74 1.60
N PHE A 8 23.02 -3.10 2.77
CA PHE A 8 21.68 -3.65 2.89
C PHE A 8 20.69 -2.49 2.78
N VAL A 9 19.80 -2.51 1.80
CA VAL A 9 18.65 -1.60 1.79
C VAL A 9 17.76 -2.05 2.94
N ALA A 10 17.64 -1.22 3.97
CA ALA A 10 16.66 -1.47 5.03
C ALA A 10 15.27 -1.40 4.40
N THR A 11 14.61 -2.55 4.30
CA THR A 11 13.20 -2.60 3.94
C THR A 11 12.39 -1.92 5.05
N ARG A 12 11.45 -1.03 4.68
CA ARG A 12 10.65 -0.27 5.66
C ARG A 12 9.64 -1.15 6.40
N PHE A 13 9.33 -2.32 5.85
CA PHE A 13 8.42 -3.34 6.38
C PHE A 13 8.96 -4.72 6.00
N ASP A 14 8.46 -5.76 6.68
CA ASP A 14 8.78 -7.17 6.41
C ASP A 14 7.50 -7.96 6.06
N GLU A 15 7.65 -9.28 5.88
CA GLU A 15 6.54 -10.16 5.49
C GLU A 15 5.49 -10.30 6.60
N ASP A 16 5.89 -10.27 7.88
CA ASP A 16 4.97 -10.42 9.00
C ASP A 16 4.08 -9.18 9.13
N MET A 17 4.68 -7.98 9.02
CA MET A 17 3.93 -6.73 8.92
C MET A 17 2.96 -6.73 7.74
N LEU A 18 3.38 -7.28 6.59
CA LEU A 18 2.52 -7.35 5.41
C LEU A 18 1.32 -8.29 5.62
N ARG A 19 1.52 -9.43 6.30
CA ARG A 19 0.42 -10.34 6.70
C ARG A 19 -0.56 -9.66 7.64
N GLU A 20 -0.06 -8.91 8.62
CA GLU A 20 -0.90 -8.13 9.54
C GLU A 20 -1.74 -7.10 8.78
N TRP A 21 -1.14 -6.37 7.83
CA TRP A 21 -1.85 -5.38 7.04
C TRP A 21 -2.87 -5.98 6.08
N VAL A 22 -2.59 -7.15 5.51
CA VAL A 22 -3.56 -7.89 4.69
C VAL A 22 -4.73 -8.37 5.56
N ALA A 23 -4.45 -8.90 6.75
CA ALA A 23 -5.49 -9.33 7.70
C ALA A 23 -6.36 -8.17 8.18
N ALA A 24 -5.78 -6.98 8.38
CA ALA A 24 -6.49 -5.74 8.70
C ALA A 24 -7.24 -5.15 7.50
N GLY A 25 -7.03 -5.66 6.29
CA GLY A 25 -7.62 -5.14 5.06
C GLY A 25 -6.99 -3.82 4.58
N TRP A 26 -5.84 -3.43 5.12
CA TRP A 26 -5.12 -2.22 4.70
C TRP A 26 -4.38 -2.40 3.39
N VAL A 27 -4.01 -3.63 3.06
CA VAL A 27 -3.36 -4.01 1.80
C VAL A 27 -4.13 -5.16 1.17
N SER A 28 -4.41 -5.04 -0.13
CA SER A 28 -5.20 -6.03 -0.87
C SER A 28 -4.30 -6.81 -1.83
N ILE A 29 -3.50 -7.73 -1.28
CA ILE A 29 -2.71 -8.71 -2.05
C ILE A 29 -3.10 -10.13 -1.63
N GLU A 30 -2.85 -11.11 -2.49
CA GLU A 30 -3.05 -12.52 -2.14
C GLU A 30 -1.97 -12.97 -1.16
N GLU A 31 -2.33 -13.81 -0.18
CA GLU A 31 -1.38 -14.35 0.82
C GLU A 31 -0.20 -15.09 0.16
N SER A 32 -0.45 -15.74 -0.99
CA SER A 32 0.58 -16.43 -1.79
C SER A 32 1.57 -15.49 -2.49
N GLU A 33 1.25 -14.20 -2.58
CA GLU A 33 2.11 -13.17 -3.17
C GLU A 33 3.03 -12.51 -2.13
N ILE A 34 2.86 -12.82 -0.84
CA ILE A 34 3.76 -12.36 0.21
C ILE A 34 5.15 -12.98 0.00
N GLY A 35 6.18 -12.12 -0.04
CA GLY A 35 7.55 -12.49 -0.40
C GLY A 35 7.85 -12.36 -1.89
N GLN A 36 6.86 -12.03 -2.73
CA GLN A 36 7.06 -11.68 -4.13
C GLN A 36 7.20 -10.16 -4.32
N PRO A 37 7.76 -9.68 -5.45
CA PRO A 37 7.80 -8.26 -5.75
C PRO A 37 6.39 -7.65 -5.83
N LEU A 38 6.16 -6.63 -5.01
CA LEU A 38 4.91 -5.86 -5.03
C LEU A 38 4.78 -5.00 -6.29
N SER A 39 3.54 -4.73 -6.70
CA SER A 39 3.26 -3.69 -7.69
C SER A 39 3.70 -2.32 -7.17
N GLU A 40 3.94 -1.36 -8.06
CA GLU A 40 4.28 0.01 -7.66
C GLU A 40 3.19 0.63 -6.76
N ALA A 41 1.92 0.31 -7.03
CA ALA A 41 0.79 0.79 -6.24
C ALA A 41 0.79 0.19 -4.83
N ASP A 42 1.02 -1.12 -4.70
CA ASP A 42 1.03 -1.78 -3.40
C ASP A 42 2.26 -1.38 -2.58
N HIS A 43 3.40 -1.19 -3.24
CA HIS A 43 4.60 -0.67 -2.59
C HIS A 43 4.38 0.76 -2.08
N ALA A 44 3.75 1.64 -2.87
CA ALA A 44 3.41 2.99 -2.45
C ALA A 44 2.42 2.99 -1.26
N ARG A 45 1.44 2.08 -1.26
CA ARG A 45 0.50 1.90 -0.16
C ARG A 45 1.20 1.43 1.12
N CYS A 46 2.11 0.45 1.03
CA CYS A 46 2.90 0.00 2.18
C CYS A 46 3.79 1.11 2.77
N ASN A 47 4.38 1.94 1.90
CA ASN A 47 5.15 3.11 2.33
C ASN A 47 4.27 4.15 3.03
N LEU A 48 3.05 4.40 2.53
CA LEU A 48 2.11 5.29 3.20
C LEU A 48 1.76 4.78 4.60
N ILE A 49 1.49 3.48 4.77
CA ILE A 49 1.21 2.91 6.09
C ILE A 49 2.42 3.08 7.02
N CYS A 50 3.64 2.88 6.50
CA CYS A 50 4.87 3.16 7.25
C CYS A 50 4.98 4.62 7.68
N ASP A 51 4.71 5.58 6.78
CA ASP A 51 4.77 7.01 7.09
C ASP A 51 3.74 7.36 8.17
N LEU A 52 2.51 6.84 8.08
CA LEU A 52 1.45 7.06 9.06
C LEU A 52 1.82 6.51 10.44
N GLN A 53 2.36 5.28 10.51
CA GLN A 53 2.74 4.66 11.78
C GLN A 53 4.01 5.27 12.39
N LYS A 54 5.09 5.34 11.59
CA LYS A 54 6.44 5.58 12.10
C LYS A 54 6.78 7.06 12.17
N ASP A 55 6.34 7.83 11.19
CA ASP A 55 6.70 9.24 11.07
C ASP A 55 5.61 10.15 11.67
N MET A 56 4.34 9.73 11.62
CA MET A 56 3.20 10.53 12.09
C MET A 56 2.57 10.03 13.39
N GLY A 57 2.92 8.83 13.87
CA GLY A 57 2.41 8.28 15.14
C GLY A 57 0.91 8.01 15.16
N ILE A 58 0.31 7.75 13.99
CA ILE A 58 -1.11 7.41 13.87
C ILE A 58 -1.31 5.97 14.36
N ASN A 59 -2.38 5.76 15.15
CA ASN A 59 -2.75 4.44 15.64
C ASN A 59 -3.46 3.61 14.55
N GLU A 60 -3.69 2.33 14.84
CA GLU A 60 -4.33 1.38 13.91
C GLU A 60 -5.73 1.85 13.48
N ASP A 61 -6.57 2.27 14.42
CA ASP A 61 -7.91 2.80 14.13
C ASP A 61 -7.87 4.02 13.17
N GLY A 62 -6.85 4.88 13.32
CA GLY A 62 -6.66 6.03 12.45
C GLY A 62 -6.23 5.62 11.04
N ILE A 63 -5.39 4.60 10.93
CA ILE A 63 -4.95 4.04 9.65
C ILE A 63 -6.14 3.40 8.92
N ASP A 64 -6.97 2.62 9.63
CA ASP A 64 -8.21 2.05 9.08
C ASP A 64 -9.06 3.11 8.38
N VAL A 65 -9.31 4.23 9.06
CA VAL A 65 -10.10 5.34 8.52
C VAL A 65 -9.43 5.96 7.30
N ILE A 66 -8.13 6.23 7.36
CA ILE A 66 -7.39 6.88 6.27
C ILE A 66 -7.35 5.99 5.02
N ILE A 67 -7.07 4.69 5.18
CA ILE A 67 -7.02 3.75 4.06
C ILE A 67 -8.40 3.59 3.42
N ASN A 68 -9.45 3.46 4.22
CA ASN A 68 -10.81 3.38 3.70
C ASN A 68 -11.19 4.64 2.91
N LEU A 69 -10.86 5.83 3.41
CA LEU A 69 -11.10 7.09 2.68
C LEU A 69 -10.31 7.16 1.37
N LEU A 70 -9.07 6.68 1.37
CA LEU A 70 -8.24 6.62 0.17
C LEU A 70 -8.87 5.71 -0.89
N ASP A 71 -9.34 4.53 -0.48
CA ASP A 71 -10.01 3.58 -1.37
C ASP A 71 -11.33 4.14 -1.91
N GLN A 72 -12.10 4.86 -1.10
CA GLN A 72 -13.30 5.57 -1.56
C GLN A 72 -12.98 6.61 -2.65
N ILE A 73 -11.92 7.40 -2.49
CA ILE A 73 -11.48 8.38 -3.49
C ILE A 73 -11.05 7.68 -4.78
N HIS A 74 -10.32 6.58 -4.69
CA HIS A 74 -9.93 5.79 -5.84
C HIS A 74 -11.14 5.19 -6.57
N GLY A 75 -12.11 4.66 -5.82
CA GLY A 75 -13.38 4.15 -6.35
C GLY A 75 -14.17 5.23 -7.09
N LEU A 76 -14.29 6.42 -6.51
CA LEU A 76 -14.97 7.55 -7.14
C LEU A 76 -14.27 8.00 -8.43
N ARG A 77 -12.93 8.14 -8.39
CA ARG A 77 -12.14 8.49 -9.59
C ARG A 77 -12.32 7.47 -10.71
N ARG A 78 -12.40 6.19 -10.37
CA ARG A 78 -12.65 5.12 -11.35
C ARG A 78 -14.05 5.25 -11.96
N ALA A 79 -15.09 5.37 -11.14
CA ALA A 79 -16.47 5.52 -11.62
C ALA A 79 -16.66 6.74 -12.54
N LEU A 80 -16.01 7.87 -12.21
CA LEU A 80 -16.02 9.06 -13.05
C LEU A 80 -15.35 8.83 -14.41
N ARG A 81 -14.18 8.18 -14.43
CA ARG A 81 -13.47 7.84 -15.69
C ARG A 81 -14.33 6.93 -16.56
N GLU A 82 -14.90 5.89 -15.97
CA GLU A 82 -15.77 4.97 -16.69
C GLU A 82 -16.98 5.71 -17.29
N THR A 83 -17.63 6.60 -16.52
CA THR A 83 -18.77 7.39 -17.02
C THR A 83 -18.38 8.30 -18.19
N LEU A 84 -17.25 9.00 -18.09
CA LEU A 84 -16.73 9.86 -19.16
C LEU A 84 -16.36 9.07 -20.42
N ASP A 85 -15.79 7.88 -20.26
CA ASP A 85 -15.40 7.02 -21.38
C ASP A 85 -16.61 6.41 -22.08
N HIS A 86 -17.71 6.16 -21.37
CA HIS A 86 -18.99 5.78 -22.00
C HIS A 86 -19.58 6.96 -22.79
N ALA A 87 -19.55 8.17 -22.23
CA ALA A 87 -20.07 9.37 -22.89
C ALA A 87 -19.30 9.75 -24.17
N LYS A 88 -18.04 9.35 -24.30
CA LYS A 88 -17.22 9.57 -25.51
C LYS A 88 -17.44 8.52 -26.61
N ARG A 89 -18.06 7.38 -26.28
CA ARG A 89 -18.25 6.24 -27.19
C ARG A 89 -19.66 6.15 -27.78
N GLY A 90 -20.62 6.92 -27.25
CA GLY A 90 -21.97 7.09 -27.79
C GLY A 90 -22.11 8.43 -28.50
#